data_AF-J2SQ95-F1
#
_entry.id   AF-J2SQ95-F1
#
_cell.length_a   1.000
_cell.length_b   1.000
_cell.length_c   1.000
_cell.angle_alpha   90.00
_cell.angle_beta   90.00
_cell.angle_gamma   90.00
#
_symmetry.space_group_name_H-M   'P 1'
#
loop_
_entity.id
_entity.type
_entity.pdbx_description
1 polymer ?
#
loop_
_entity_poly.entity_id
_entity_poly.type
_entity_poly.pdbx_seq_one_letter_code
_entity_poly.pdbx_strand_id
1 'polypeptide(L)'
;MSGSEGGDVRYVSYWETAHEHSMPPYIALALVSTQRALGEKFLLLTPRTVPDFIDASILGKDWGFEPLAFNLAEGIEAIIAKSDLIRMAFVHRHGGAWVDADSIFLRDPTSLLFPTGLSSKLHWYSECIFASRAGNKLLAQALEAGLAGGVHAWGNPGGIKDIVARRPGELVLIPPSVVDPGYRPLYNFGSCDVMRRVSCRLSRRRLVDGQAVPAHRT
;
A
#
# COMPACT_ATOMS: atom_id res chain seq x y z
N MET A 1 32.85 -3.73 -14.26
CA MET A 1 32.03 -2.53 -14.43
C MET A 1 30.67 -2.81 -13.83
N SER A 2 30.44 -2.34 -12.61
CA SER A 2 29.25 -2.57 -11.80
C SER A 2 28.23 -1.46 -12.04
N GLY A 3 27.28 -1.69 -12.94
CA GLY A 3 26.04 -0.92 -12.98
C GLY A 3 25.09 -1.51 -11.97
N SER A 4 24.80 -0.79 -10.89
CA SER A 4 23.71 -1.14 -9.99
C SER A 4 22.40 -0.97 -10.76
N GLU A 5 21.82 -2.08 -11.24
CA GLU A 5 20.41 -2.13 -11.60
C GLU A 5 19.59 -1.97 -10.31
N GLY A 6 19.49 -0.74 -9.82
CA GLY A 6 18.42 -0.34 -8.92
C GLY A 6 17.14 -0.37 -9.72
N GLY A 7 16.57 -1.57 -9.90
CA GLY A 7 15.36 -1.78 -10.69
C GLY A 7 14.27 -0.82 -10.22
N ASP A 8 13.70 -0.08 -11.16
CA ASP A 8 12.71 0.94 -10.87
C ASP A 8 11.48 0.30 -10.21
N VAL A 9 11.18 0.69 -8.97
CA VAL A 9 10.08 0.11 -8.21
C VAL A 9 8.77 0.68 -8.73
N ARG A 10 7.97 -0.17 -9.37
CA ARG A 10 6.61 0.16 -9.76
C ARG A 10 5.68 0.10 -8.55
N TYR A 11 4.81 1.08 -8.45
CA TYR A 11 3.75 1.14 -7.45
C TYR A 11 2.41 0.86 -8.11
N VAL A 12 1.57 0.11 -7.42
CA VAL A 12 0.24 -0.23 -7.88
C VAL A 12 -0.78 0.10 -6.79
N SER A 13 -1.93 0.58 -7.22
CA SER A 13 -3.13 0.72 -6.38
C SER A 13 -4.36 0.25 -7.17
N TYR A 14 -5.48 0.09 -6.49
CA TYR A 14 -6.75 -0.26 -7.11
C TYR A 14 -7.85 0.68 -6.64
N TRP A 15 -8.70 1.12 -7.56
CA TRP A 15 -9.92 1.81 -7.22
C TRP A 15 -11.10 1.29 -8.03
N GLU A 16 -12.22 1.07 -7.35
CA GLU A 16 -13.51 0.76 -7.92
C GLU A 16 -14.57 1.59 -7.20
N THR A 17 -15.40 2.27 -7.98
CA THR A 17 -16.53 3.03 -7.45
C THR A 17 -17.74 2.11 -7.37
N ALA A 18 -18.35 2.01 -6.18
CA ALA A 18 -19.60 1.27 -6.00
C ALA A 18 -20.73 1.86 -6.87
N HIS A 19 -21.69 1.02 -7.25
CA HIS A 19 -22.85 1.44 -8.06
C HIS A 19 -23.57 2.63 -7.40
N GLU A 20 -24.01 3.62 -8.19
CA GLU A 20 -24.64 4.87 -7.70
C GLU A 20 -23.78 5.77 -6.80
N HIS A 21 -22.54 5.39 -6.49
CA HIS A 21 -21.61 6.23 -5.76
C HIS A 21 -20.68 7.00 -6.71
N SER A 22 -20.03 8.03 -6.16
CA SER A 22 -18.91 8.72 -6.80
C SER A 22 -17.63 8.50 -6.01
N MET A 23 -16.47 8.65 -6.67
CA MET A 23 -15.19 8.62 -5.97
C MET A 23 -15.16 9.74 -4.92
N PRO A 24 -14.89 9.43 -3.64
CA PRO A 24 -14.78 10.45 -2.62
C PRO A 24 -13.64 11.44 -2.95
N PRO A 25 -13.81 12.77 -2.70
CA PRO A 25 -12.78 13.76 -3.02
C PRO A 25 -11.42 13.50 -2.37
N TYR A 26 -11.38 12.90 -1.17
CA TYR A 26 -10.13 12.58 -0.50
C TYR A 26 -9.35 11.46 -1.19
N ILE A 27 -10.06 10.51 -1.83
CA ILE A 27 -9.45 9.47 -2.67
C ILE A 27 -8.87 10.10 -3.94
N ALA A 28 -9.64 10.97 -4.61
CA ALA A 28 -9.14 11.69 -5.78
C ALA A 28 -7.86 12.48 -5.46
N LEU A 29 -7.83 13.16 -4.30
CA LEU A 29 -6.64 13.86 -3.80
C LEU A 29 -5.46 12.90 -3.58
N ALA A 30 -5.69 11.75 -2.93
CA ALA A 30 -4.68 10.73 -2.67
C ALA A 30 -4.07 10.18 -3.97
N LEU A 31 -4.91 9.79 -4.92
CA LEU A 31 -4.48 9.29 -6.23
C LEU A 31 -3.69 10.34 -7.02
N VAL A 32 -4.14 11.61 -7.04
CA VAL A 32 -3.40 12.70 -7.68
C VAL A 32 -2.06 12.96 -7.00
N SER A 33 -2.00 12.88 -5.66
CA SER A 33 -0.74 13.03 -4.92
C SER A 33 0.25 11.91 -5.28
N THR A 34 -0.23 10.67 -5.35
CA THR A 34 0.55 9.49 -5.72
C THR A 34 1.07 9.60 -7.15
N GLN A 35 0.20 9.94 -8.10
CA GLN A 35 0.58 10.18 -9.50
C GLN A 35 1.62 11.30 -9.65
N ARG A 36 1.50 12.39 -8.90
CA ARG A 36 2.48 13.49 -8.93
C ARG A 36 3.82 13.11 -8.33
N ALA A 37 3.82 12.31 -7.27
CA ALA A 37 5.04 11.87 -6.61
C ALA A 37 5.82 10.82 -7.43
N LEU A 38 5.10 9.93 -8.11
CA LEU A 38 5.69 8.73 -8.73
C LEU A 38 5.74 8.77 -10.26
N GLY A 39 4.93 9.61 -10.91
CA GLY A 39 4.90 9.70 -12.37
C GLY A 39 4.55 8.36 -13.04
N GLU A 40 5.37 7.95 -14.01
CA GLU A 40 5.18 6.70 -14.77
C GLU A 40 5.37 5.43 -13.95
N LYS A 41 5.91 5.55 -12.72
CA LYS A 41 6.07 4.40 -11.81
C LYS A 41 4.75 3.96 -11.19
N PHE A 42 3.71 4.79 -11.24
CA PHE A 42 2.42 4.50 -10.63
C PHE A 42 1.43 3.92 -11.65
N LEU A 43 0.83 2.79 -11.28
CA LEU A 43 -0.26 2.16 -11.99
C LEU A 43 -1.51 2.15 -11.11
N LEU A 44 -2.58 2.81 -11.57
CA LEU A 44 -3.90 2.67 -10.98
C LEU A 44 -4.70 1.60 -11.74
N LEU A 45 -4.98 0.49 -11.07
CA LEU A 45 -5.90 -0.52 -11.54
C LEU A 45 -7.35 -0.07 -11.32
N THR A 46 -8.21 -0.44 -12.25
CA THR A 46 -9.65 -0.18 -12.24
C THR A 46 -10.40 -1.45 -12.64
N PRO A 47 -11.72 -1.54 -12.46
CA PRO A 47 -12.50 -2.69 -12.97
C PRO A 47 -12.26 -3.00 -14.46
N ARG A 48 -11.91 -1.98 -15.25
CA ARG A 48 -11.60 -2.13 -16.68
C ARG A 48 -10.23 -2.76 -16.93
N THR A 49 -9.23 -2.40 -16.14
CA THR A 49 -7.82 -2.77 -16.41
C THR A 49 -7.35 -3.94 -15.56
N VAL A 50 -7.98 -4.20 -14.41
CA VAL A 50 -7.59 -5.30 -13.53
C VAL A 50 -7.64 -6.71 -14.18
N PRO A 51 -8.55 -7.01 -15.14
CA PRO A 51 -8.55 -8.31 -15.83
C PRO A 51 -7.28 -8.60 -16.63
N ASP A 52 -6.52 -7.57 -17.04
CA ASP A 52 -5.27 -7.74 -17.77
C ASP A 52 -4.12 -8.26 -16.87
N PHE A 53 -4.27 -8.12 -15.55
CA PHE A 53 -3.23 -8.42 -14.57
C PHE A 53 -3.58 -9.56 -13.63
N ILE A 54 -4.85 -9.74 -13.30
CA ILE A 54 -5.34 -10.64 -12.25
C ILE A 54 -6.18 -11.75 -12.87
N ASP A 55 -6.02 -12.97 -12.34
CA ASP A 55 -6.72 -14.15 -12.81
C ASP A 55 -8.24 -14.05 -12.58
N ALA A 56 -9.02 -14.57 -13.53
CA ALA A 56 -10.48 -14.56 -13.47
C ALA A 56 -11.03 -15.32 -12.25
N SER A 57 -10.32 -16.32 -11.73
CA SER A 57 -10.69 -17.03 -10.50
C SER A 57 -10.68 -16.12 -9.25
N ILE A 58 -9.86 -15.07 -9.24
CA ILE A 58 -9.87 -14.07 -8.18
C ILE A 58 -10.95 -13.02 -8.46
N LEU A 59 -11.09 -12.57 -9.71
CA LEU A 59 -12.04 -11.48 -10.03
C LEU A 59 -13.51 -11.92 -10.01
N GLY A 60 -13.78 -13.18 -10.34
CA GLY A 60 -15.14 -13.73 -10.43
C GLY A 60 -15.61 -14.49 -9.20
N LYS A 61 -14.81 -14.53 -8.12
CA LYS A 61 -15.21 -15.15 -6.86
C LYS A 61 -15.99 -14.15 -6.01
N ASP A 62 -17.03 -14.64 -5.35
CA ASP A 62 -17.82 -13.86 -4.39
C ASP A 62 -17.03 -13.70 -3.09
N TRP A 63 -16.36 -12.55 -2.95
CA TRP A 63 -15.59 -12.19 -1.76
C TRP A 63 -16.46 -11.48 -0.72
N GLY A 64 -16.21 -11.77 0.54
CA GLY A 64 -16.81 -11.07 1.67
C GLY A 64 -15.93 -11.17 2.91
N PHE A 65 -16.38 -10.56 4.01
CA PHE A 65 -15.68 -10.68 5.28
C PHE A 65 -16.36 -11.66 6.23
N GLU A 66 -15.59 -12.13 7.21
CA GLU A 66 -16.16 -12.62 8.46
C GLU A 66 -17.02 -11.53 9.13
N PRO A 67 -17.96 -11.89 10.04
CA PRO A 67 -18.87 -10.92 10.65
C PRO A 67 -18.17 -9.66 11.18
N LEU A 68 -18.57 -8.51 10.67
CA LEU A 68 -18.00 -7.21 11.02
C LEU A 68 -18.68 -6.61 12.25
N ALA A 69 -17.92 -5.86 13.06
CA ALA A 69 -18.45 -5.12 14.20
C ALA A 69 -19.17 -3.81 13.80
N PHE A 70 -19.23 -3.51 12.50
CA PHE A 70 -19.83 -2.32 11.92
C PHE A 70 -20.51 -2.67 10.59
N ASN A 71 -21.38 -1.79 10.13
CA ASN A 71 -22.08 -1.96 8.86
C ASN A 71 -21.35 -1.24 7.74
N LEU A 72 -21.29 -1.86 6.57
CA LEU A 72 -20.89 -1.23 5.32
C LEU A 72 -22.14 -0.96 4.47
N ALA A 73 -22.06 0.05 3.59
CA ALA A 73 -23.10 0.23 2.60
C ALA A 73 -23.09 -0.97 1.63
N GLU A 74 -24.28 -1.29 1.11
CA GLU A 74 -24.46 -2.40 0.18
C GLU A 74 -23.51 -2.28 -1.03
N GLY A 75 -22.93 -3.41 -1.45
CA GLY A 75 -22.00 -3.46 -2.57
C GLY A 75 -20.57 -2.95 -2.27
N ILE A 76 -20.34 -2.16 -1.22
CA ILE A 76 -19.00 -1.72 -0.84
C ILE A 76 -18.17 -2.88 -0.28
N GLU A 77 -18.79 -3.74 0.54
CA GLU A 77 -18.09 -4.84 1.20
C GLU A 77 -17.32 -5.73 0.22
N ALA A 78 -18.01 -6.22 -0.82
CA ALA A 78 -17.42 -7.09 -1.83
C ALA A 78 -16.28 -6.41 -2.59
N ILE A 79 -16.36 -5.09 -2.81
CA ILE A 79 -15.29 -4.30 -3.46
C ILE A 79 -14.04 -4.28 -2.58
N ILE A 80 -14.20 -4.00 -1.28
CA ILE A 80 -13.07 -3.95 -0.34
C ILE A 80 -12.47 -5.35 -0.20
N ALA A 81 -13.30 -6.37 0.03
CA ALA A 81 -12.85 -7.75 0.16
C ALA A 81 -12.10 -8.22 -1.10
N LYS A 82 -12.59 -7.92 -2.29
CA LYS A 82 -11.91 -8.21 -3.56
C LYS A 82 -10.57 -7.46 -3.69
N SER A 83 -10.52 -6.19 -3.29
CA SER A 83 -9.29 -5.37 -3.32
C SER A 83 -8.17 -5.98 -2.45
N ASP A 84 -8.54 -6.59 -1.32
CA ASP A 84 -7.60 -7.30 -0.43
C ASP A 84 -6.90 -8.50 -1.11
N LEU A 85 -7.55 -9.14 -2.08
CA LEU A 85 -6.95 -10.22 -2.84
C LEU A 85 -6.22 -9.70 -4.09
N ILE A 86 -6.76 -8.68 -4.77
CA ILE A 86 -6.10 -8.02 -5.91
C ILE A 86 -4.70 -7.56 -5.53
N ARG A 87 -4.53 -6.93 -4.36
CA ARG A 87 -3.23 -6.43 -3.91
C ARG A 87 -2.17 -7.51 -3.81
N MET A 88 -2.51 -8.63 -3.18
CA MET A 88 -1.59 -9.74 -2.99
C MET A 88 -1.32 -10.44 -4.32
N ALA A 89 -2.36 -10.64 -5.14
CA ALA A 89 -2.26 -11.30 -6.43
C ALA A 89 -1.38 -10.51 -7.40
N PHE A 90 -1.54 -9.19 -7.44
CA PHE A 90 -0.73 -8.33 -8.31
C PHE A 90 0.75 -8.43 -7.94
N VAL A 91 1.08 -8.16 -6.67
CA VAL A 91 2.48 -8.14 -6.22
C VAL A 91 3.11 -9.53 -6.31
N HIS A 92 2.35 -10.59 -6.00
CA HIS A 92 2.83 -11.96 -6.19
C HIS A 92 3.17 -12.24 -7.66
N ARG A 93 2.31 -11.86 -8.61
CA ARG A 93 2.50 -12.18 -10.03
C ARG A 93 3.53 -11.29 -10.73
N HIS A 94 3.50 -10.00 -10.45
CA HIS A 94 4.24 -8.97 -11.22
C HIS A 94 5.37 -8.32 -10.41
N GLY A 95 5.40 -8.51 -9.10
CA GLY A 95 6.26 -7.75 -8.20
C GLY A 95 5.84 -6.29 -8.07
N GLY A 96 6.73 -5.47 -7.52
CA GLY A 96 6.47 -4.05 -7.26
C GLY A 96 5.96 -3.82 -5.84
N ALA A 97 5.43 -2.62 -5.61
CA ALA A 97 4.90 -2.17 -4.34
C ALA A 97 3.39 -1.91 -4.44
N TRP A 98 2.62 -2.49 -3.52
CA TRP A 98 1.23 -2.11 -3.32
C TRP A 98 1.14 -0.86 -2.44
N VAL A 99 0.18 0.00 -2.76
CA VAL A 99 -0.26 1.08 -1.87
C VAL A 99 -1.78 1.29 -1.95
N ASP A 100 -2.42 1.49 -0.80
CA ASP A 100 -3.85 1.79 -0.74
C ASP A 100 -4.18 3.15 -1.39
N ALA A 101 -5.34 3.22 -2.04
CA ALA A 101 -5.76 4.35 -2.87
C ALA A 101 -5.99 5.66 -2.09
N ASP A 102 -6.09 5.58 -0.76
CA ASP A 102 -6.24 6.70 0.16
C ASP A 102 -4.91 7.22 0.74
N SER A 103 -3.77 6.68 0.28
CA SER A 103 -2.44 7.13 0.71
C SER A 103 -2.03 8.46 0.09
N ILE A 104 -1.44 9.35 0.89
CA ILE A 104 -0.93 10.65 0.44
C ILE A 104 0.59 10.60 0.31
N PHE A 105 1.08 10.90 -0.89
CA PHE A 105 2.51 10.97 -1.19
C PHE A 105 2.95 12.42 -1.32
N LEU A 106 3.91 12.83 -0.49
CA LEU A 106 4.50 14.17 -0.57
C LEU A 106 5.69 14.24 -1.54
N ARG A 107 6.28 13.08 -1.88
CA ARG A 107 7.40 12.87 -2.81
C ARG A 107 7.56 11.37 -3.08
N ASP A 108 8.39 11.00 -4.05
CA ASP A 108 8.80 9.59 -4.27
C ASP A 108 9.48 9.04 -2.99
N PRO A 109 8.91 8.00 -2.34
CA PRO A 109 9.43 7.43 -1.11
C PRO A 109 10.37 6.23 -1.37
N THR A 110 10.64 5.87 -2.63
CA THR A 110 11.32 4.62 -3.01
C THR A 110 12.66 4.45 -2.33
N SER A 111 13.48 5.49 -2.25
CA SER A 111 14.80 5.40 -1.60
C SER A 111 14.72 5.25 -0.07
N LEU A 112 13.58 5.60 0.53
CA LEU A 112 13.33 5.39 1.97
C LEU A 112 12.72 4.02 2.26
N LEU A 113 11.74 3.61 1.44
CA LEU A 113 11.05 2.33 1.61
C LEU A 113 11.95 1.16 1.20
N PHE A 114 12.69 1.31 0.10
CA PHE A 114 13.46 0.26 -0.55
C PHE A 114 14.89 0.75 -0.88
N PRO A 115 15.70 1.12 0.13
CA PRO A 115 17.02 1.71 -0.09
C PRO A 115 17.99 0.81 -0.88
N THR A 116 17.77 -0.50 -0.84
CA THR A 116 18.54 -1.51 -1.59
C THR A 116 17.75 -2.14 -2.74
N GLY A 117 16.60 -1.55 -3.09
CA GLY A 117 15.64 -2.10 -4.05
C GLY A 117 14.82 -3.28 -3.49
N LEU A 118 13.96 -3.85 -4.34
CA LEU A 118 13.16 -5.01 -3.97
C LEU A 118 13.97 -6.30 -4.00
N SER A 119 13.66 -7.19 -3.06
CA SER A 119 14.22 -8.54 -2.96
C SER A 119 13.11 -9.59 -3.08
N SER A 120 13.47 -10.88 -2.99
CA SER A 120 12.48 -11.97 -2.96
C SER A 120 11.68 -12.00 -1.64
N LYS A 121 12.21 -11.39 -0.58
CA LYS A 121 11.52 -11.23 0.71
C LYS A 121 10.33 -10.28 0.59
N LEU A 122 9.40 -10.38 1.52
CA LEU A 122 8.28 -9.45 1.60
C LEU A 122 8.72 -8.20 2.36
N HIS A 123 8.79 -7.07 1.66
CA HIS A 123 8.98 -5.76 2.28
C HIS A 123 7.65 -5.32 2.86
N TRP A 124 7.55 -5.24 4.18
CA TRP A 124 6.27 -5.23 4.88
C TRP A 124 6.16 -4.08 5.87
N TYR A 125 5.16 -3.23 5.69
CA TYR A 125 4.64 -2.34 6.74
C TYR A 125 3.32 -2.92 7.27
N SER A 126 2.35 -3.05 6.37
CA SER A 126 1.03 -3.64 6.59
C SER A 126 0.45 -4.08 5.25
N GLU A 127 -0.78 -4.61 5.25
CA GLU A 127 -1.56 -4.86 4.05
C GLU A 127 -1.78 -3.59 3.18
N CYS A 128 -1.64 -2.41 3.77
CA CYS A 128 -1.82 -1.13 3.09
C CYS A 128 -0.59 -0.71 2.28
N ILE A 129 0.62 -1.13 2.69
CA ILE A 129 1.88 -0.87 1.99
C ILE A 129 2.82 -2.07 2.17
N PHE A 130 3.08 -2.77 1.07
CA PHE A 130 4.05 -3.85 1.02
C PHE A 130 4.61 -4.01 -0.38
N ALA A 131 5.75 -4.68 -0.53
CA ALA A 131 6.38 -4.89 -1.81
C ALA A 131 7.19 -6.18 -1.87
N SER A 132 7.39 -6.72 -3.06
CA SER A 132 8.34 -7.80 -3.30
C SER A 132 8.70 -7.90 -4.77
N ARG A 133 9.73 -8.68 -5.10
CA ARG A 133 9.82 -9.26 -6.45
C ARG A 133 8.66 -10.25 -6.65
N ALA A 134 8.36 -10.54 -7.92
CA ALA A 134 7.38 -11.57 -8.28
C ALA A 134 7.76 -12.94 -7.65
N GLY A 135 6.75 -13.76 -7.40
CA GLY A 135 6.90 -15.10 -6.83
C GLY A 135 7.09 -15.15 -5.31
N ASN A 136 6.71 -14.09 -4.57
CA ASN A 136 6.82 -14.11 -3.11
C ASN A 136 5.96 -15.24 -2.50
N LYS A 137 6.60 -16.09 -1.69
CA LYS A 137 6.00 -17.30 -1.12
C LYS A 137 4.95 -17.03 -0.03
N LEU A 138 5.07 -15.91 0.68
CA LEU A 138 4.11 -15.54 1.73
C LEU A 138 2.79 -15.09 1.10
N LEU A 139 2.88 -14.27 0.06
CA LEU A 139 1.73 -13.87 -0.73
C LEU A 139 1.08 -15.08 -1.43
N ALA A 140 1.87 -16.00 -2.00
CA ALA A 140 1.36 -17.23 -2.60
C ALA A 140 0.53 -18.04 -1.60
N GLN A 141 1.06 -18.27 -0.40
CA GLN A 141 0.35 -19.01 0.64
C GLN A 141 -0.94 -18.31 1.10
N ALA A 142 -0.91 -16.98 1.25
CA ALA A 142 -2.11 -16.23 1.63
C ALA A 142 -3.17 -16.28 0.52
N LEU A 143 -2.76 -16.21 -0.76
CA LEU A 143 -3.66 -16.34 -1.90
C LEU A 143 -4.29 -17.74 -1.97
N GLU A 144 -3.50 -18.79 -1.81
CA GLU A 144 -3.99 -20.17 -1.75
C GLU A 144 -5.03 -20.34 -0.63
N ALA A 145 -4.73 -19.84 0.57
CA ALA A 145 -5.66 -19.87 1.70
C ALA A 145 -6.94 -19.08 1.44
N GLY A 146 -6.82 -17.87 0.87
CA GLY A 146 -7.98 -17.04 0.51
C GLY A 146 -8.86 -17.69 -0.56
N LEU A 147 -8.25 -18.26 -1.61
CA LEU A 147 -8.97 -18.95 -2.68
C LEU A 147 -9.70 -20.21 -2.20
N ALA A 148 -9.07 -20.97 -1.30
CA ALA A 148 -9.70 -22.14 -0.67
C ALA A 148 -10.85 -21.75 0.28
N GLY A 149 -10.76 -20.58 0.90
CA GLY A 149 -11.84 -19.98 1.69
C GLY A 149 -12.93 -19.34 0.84
N GLY A 150 -13.73 -18.46 1.45
CA GLY A 150 -14.74 -17.65 0.77
C GLY A 150 -14.89 -16.27 1.39
N VAL A 151 -14.68 -16.19 2.71
CA VAL A 151 -14.58 -14.96 3.48
C VAL A 151 -13.23 -14.89 4.19
N HIS A 152 -12.82 -13.68 4.58
CA HIS A 152 -11.63 -13.46 5.41
C HIS A 152 -11.85 -12.38 6.47
N ALA A 153 -10.98 -12.33 7.47
CA ALA A 153 -11.02 -11.28 8.49
C ALA A 153 -10.61 -9.92 7.92
N TRP A 154 -11.27 -8.85 8.38
CA TRP A 154 -10.99 -7.47 7.95
C TRP A 154 -9.50 -7.12 8.05
N GLY A 155 -8.91 -6.68 6.94
CA GLY A 155 -7.48 -6.34 6.85
C GLY A 155 -6.54 -7.53 7.06
N ASN A 156 -7.00 -8.77 6.96
CA ASN A 156 -6.17 -9.97 7.05
C ASN A 156 -6.52 -11.00 5.95
N PRO A 157 -6.47 -10.62 4.67
CA PRO A 157 -6.82 -11.54 3.59
C PRO A 157 -5.91 -12.77 3.59
N GLY A 158 -6.53 -13.95 3.50
CA GLY A 158 -5.80 -15.22 3.51
C GLY A 158 -4.97 -15.49 4.77
N GLY A 159 -5.19 -14.74 5.86
CA GLY A 159 -4.40 -14.86 7.09
C GLY A 159 -2.97 -14.32 6.94
N ILE A 160 -2.72 -13.38 6.01
CA ILE A 160 -1.38 -12.87 5.73
C ILE A 160 -0.65 -12.36 6.99
N LYS A 161 -1.35 -11.70 7.93
CA LYS A 161 -0.75 -11.19 9.18
C LYS A 161 -0.18 -12.33 10.03
N ASP A 162 -0.89 -13.46 10.12
CA ASP A 162 -0.42 -14.63 10.85
C ASP A 162 0.70 -15.37 10.12
N ILE A 163 0.68 -15.35 8.78
CA ILE A 163 1.75 -15.93 7.95
C ILE A 163 3.05 -15.15 8.14
N VAL A 164 3.02 -13.82 8.05
CA VAL A 164 4.22 -12.99 8.19
C VAL A 164 4.76 -13.02 9.62
N ALA A 165 3.89 -13.01 10.63
CA ALA A 165 4.29 -13.10 12.04
C ALA A 165 5.07 -14.39 12.35
N ARG A 166 4.73 -15.51 11.70
CA ARG A 166 5.41 -16.80 11.86
C ARG A 166 6.72 -16.93 11.08
N ARG A 167 7.04 -15.98 10.19
CA ARG A 167 8.21 -16.06 9.29
C ARG A 167 9.01 -14.75 9.24
N PRO A 168 9.52 -14.25 10.37
CA PRO A 168 10.26 -12.98 10.40
C PRO A 168 11.52 -12.99 9.51
N GLY A 169 12.12 -14.16 9.28
CA GLY A 169 13.27 -14.31 8.38
C GLY A 169 12.98 -14.03 6.90
N GLU A 170 11.71 -14.08 6.49
CA GLU A 170 11.23 -13.83 5.13
C GLU A 170 10.78 -12.38 4.91
N LEU A 171 10.95 -11.51 5.91
CA LEU A 171 10.51 -10.12 5.88
C LEU A 171 11.69 -9.14 5.76
N VAL A 172 11.39 -7.99 5.18
CA VAL A 172 12.15 -6.74 5.34
C VAL A 172 11.15 -5.72 5.89
N LEU A 173 11.27 -5.36 7.16
CA LEU A 173 10.28 -4.47 7.78
C LEU A 173 10.50 -3.03 7.33
N ILE A 174 9.41 -2.38 6.90
CA ILE A 174 9.37 -0.95 6.61
C ILE A 174 9.11 -0.22 7.94
N PRO A 175 10.01 0.67 8.39
CA PRO A 175 9.84 1.35 9.66
C PRO A 175 8.60 2.26 9.67
N PRO A 176 7.79 2.27 10.75
CA PRO A 176 6.61 3.13 10.84
C PRO A 176 6.92 4.61 10.63
N SER A 177 8.10 5.08 11.05
CA SER A 177 8.55 6.47 10.88
C SER A 177 8.68 6.94 9.42
N VAL A 178 8.68 6.00 8.46
CA VAL A 178 8.70 6.31 7.03
C VAL A 178 7.29 6.53 6.47
N VAL A 179 6.29 5.86 7.04
CA VAL A 179 4.90 5.84 6.55
C VAL A 179 4.02 6.80 7.36
N ASP A 180 4.10 6.72 8.68
CA ASP A 180 3.41 7.62 9.61
C ASP A 180 4.46 8.43 10.38
N PRO A 181 4.59 9.75 10.16
CA PRO A 181 5.44 10.61 10.97
C PRO A 181 4.99 10.71 12.44
N GLY A 182 3.91 10.02 12.80
CA GLY A 182 3.33 9.86 14.12
C GLY A 182 2.04 10.64 14.24
N TYR A 183 0.97 9.97 14.71
CA TYR A 183 -0.22 10.61 15.23
C TYR A 183 0.14 11.74 16.21
N ARG A 184 -0.18 12.98 15.86
CA ARG A 184 -0.17 14.09 16.82
C ARG A 184 -1.59 14.25 17.36
N PRO A 185 -1.80 14.25 18.69
CA PRO A 185 -3.13 14.37 19.32
C PRO A 185 -3.97 15.59 18.92
N LEU A 186 -3.36 16.57 18.23
CA LEU A 186 -4.05 17.73 17.67
C LEU A 186 -4.76 17.43 16.34
N TYR A 187 -4.61 16.23 15.79
CA TYR A 187 -5.17 15.80 14.51
C TYR A 187 -6.37 14.89 14.78
N ASN A 188 -7.51 15.49 15.11
CA ASN A 188 -8.77 14.78 15.22
C ASN A 188 -9.47 14.78 13.85
N PHE A 189 -9.74 13.60 13.30
CA PHE A 189 -10.51 13.43 12.07
C PHE A 189 -11.95 13.99 12.19
N GLY A 190 -12.51 14.01 13.40
CA GLY A 190 -13.89 14.45 13.65
C GLY A 190 -14.15 15.93 13.35
N SER A 191 -13.12 16.79 13.27
CA SER A 191 -13.30 18.23 13.03
C SER A 191 -12.73 18.75 11.70
N CYS A 192 -11.95 17.94 10.97
CA CYS A 192 -11.20 18.40 9.78
C CYS A 192 -10.30 19.64 10.06
N ASP A 193 -9.94 19.92 11.32
CA ASP A 193 -9.25 21.15 11.72
C ASP A 193 -7.91 21.36 10.99
N VAL A 194 -7.24 20.27 10.62
CA VAL A 194 -6.00 20.30 9.83
C VAL A 194 -6.21 20.92 8.46
N MET A 195 -7.30 20.58 7.77
CA MET A 195 -7.60 21.13 6.44
C MET A 195 -7.94 22.63 6.50
N ARG A 196 -8.40 23.11 7.66
CA ARG A 196 -8.79 24.52 7.88
C ARG A 196 -7.67 25.38 8.47
N ARG A 197 -6.50 24.79 8.76
CA ARG A 197 -5.42 25.46 9.47
C ARG A 197 -4.49 26.23 8.53
N VAL A 198 -4.81 27.49 8.29
CA VAL A 198 -3.97 28.45 7.53
C VAL A 198 -2.67 28.85 8.26
N SER A 199 -2.54 28.52 9.55
CA SER A 199 -1.40 28.91 10.39
C SER A 199 -0.25 27.90 10.40
N CYS A 200 -0.35 26.78 9.68
CA CYS A 200 0.76 25.86 9.49
C CYS A 200 1.82 26.54 8.60
N ARG A 201 2.72 27.31 9.20
CA ARG A 201 3.97 27.69 8.54
C ARG A 201 4.68 26.39 8.19
N LEU A 202 4.88 26.14 6.91
CA LEU A 202 5.82 25.15 6.39
C LEU A 202 7.19 25.48 6.99
N SER A 203 7.49 24.97 8.19
CA SER A 203 8.85 24.97 8.67
C SER A 203 9.61 24.12 7.66
N ARG A 204 10.52 24.74 6.91
CA ARG A 204 11.51 24.05 6.09
C ARG A 204 12.32 23.11 6.99
N ARG A 205 11.75 21.96 7.36
CA ARG A 205 12.52 20.80 7.77
C ARG A 205 13.09 20.29 6.46
N ARG A 206 14.28 20.77 6.13
CA ARG A 206 15.12 20.11 5.14
C ARG A 206 15.18 18.66 5.57
N LEU A 207 14.69 17.76 4.74
CA LEU A 207 15.17 16.39 4.74
C LEU A 207 16.68 16.53 4.58
N VAL A 208 17.41 16.19 5.64
CA VAL A 208 18.87 16.28 5.65
C VAL A 208 19.34 15.26 4.64
N ASP A 209 19.75 15.74 3.46
CA ASP A 209 20.53 14.94 2.53
C ASP A 209 21.77 14.46 3.27
N GLY A 210 21.96 13.14 3.27
CA GLY A 210 23.11 12.51 3.86
C GLY A 210 24.39 13.00 3.19
N GLN A 211 25.12 13.86 3.88
CA GLN A 211 26.58 13.94 3.78
C GLN A 211 27.16 14.10 5.17
N ALA A 212 27.86 13.06 5.60
CA ALA A 212 28.77 13.11 6.73
C ALA A 212 30.09 13.75 6.27
N VAL A 213 30.53 14.83 6.91
CA VAL A 213 31.95 15.18 7.09
C VAL A 213 32.11 16.10 8.33
N PRO A 214 33.30 16.25 8.93
CA PRO A 214 33.64 15.69 10.23
C PRO A 214 33.72 16.76 11.33
N ALA A 215 33.85 16.28 12.57
CA ALA A 215 34.24 17.11 13.70
C ALA A 215 35.56 17.84 13.42
N HIS A 216 35.57 19.16 13.58
CA HIS A 216 36.79 19.88 13.91
C HIS A 216 36.53 20.96 14.97
N ARG A 217 37.41 20.88 15.97
CA ARG A 217 37.65 21.80 17.08
C ARG A 217 37.80 23.24 16.60
N THR A 218 37.25 24.19 17.36
CA THR A 218 37.96 24.93 18.44
C THR A 218 36.93 25.59 19.33
#